data_AF-A0A7W2SB44-F1
#
_entry.id   AF-A0A7W2SB44-F1
#
_cell.length_a   1.000
_cell.length_b   1.000
_cell.length_c   1.000
_cell.angle_alpha   90.00
_cell.angle_beta   90.00
_cell.angle_gamma   90.00
#
_symmetry.space_group_name_H-M   'P 1'
#
loop_
_entity.id
_entity.type
_entity.pdbx_description
1 polymer ?
#
loop_
_entity_poly.entity_id
_entity_poly.type
_entity_poly.pdbx_seq_one_letter_code
_entity_poly.pdbx_strand_id
1 'polypeptide(L)'
;MKNKSTKQENINWRYKLLRKSKTPTRDKDCLRVCWYFDEESTQAIYEYRDECSRTTCFAITNLLQQELPEFMSKKYFYPDERALVFGYFFDEIRGFIKENVEDNDFFNFCGVPKEIFFSIENQDALLALCEN
;
A
#
# COMPACT_ATOMS: atom_id res chain seq x y z
N MET A 1 -30.88 -2.98 25.94
CA MET A 1 -30.05 -2.49 24.81
C MET A 1 -28.79 -3.33 24.78
N LYS A 2 -28.53 -4.05 23.68
CA LYS A 2 -27.28 -4.82 23.53
C LYS A 2 -26.21 -3.85 23.04
N ASN A 3 -25.21 -3.58 23.89
CA ASN A 3 -23.99 -2.90 23.47
C ASN A 3 -23.30 -3.80 22.44
N LYS A 4 -23.43 -3.46 21.14
CA LYS A 4 -22.52 -3.98 20.12
C LYS A 4 -21.19 -3.29 20.38
N SER A 5 -20.27 -4.00 21.02
CA SER A 5 -18.86 -3.61 20.95
C SER A 5 -18.50 -3.57 19.46
N THR A 6 -18.13 -2.40 18.98
CA THR A 6 -17.49 -2.24 17.68
C THR A 6 -16.18 -3.02 17.76
N LYS A 7 -16.21 -4.28 17.35
CA LYS A 7 -15.01 -5.03 17.06
C LYS A 7 -14.39 -4.31 15.88
N GLN A 8 -13.40 -3.46 16.13
CA GLN A 8 -12.53 -2.96 15.08
C GLN A 8 -11.90 -4.20 14.46
N GLU A 9 -12.35 -4.57 13.26
CA GLU A 9 -11.78 -5.71 12.57
C GLU A 9 -10.32 -5.35 12.29
N ASN A 10 -9.37 -6.04 12.91
CA ASN A 10 -7.95 -5.78 12.68
C ASN A 10 -7.66 -5.95 11.18
N ILE A 11 -7.51 -4.84 10.46
CA ILE A 11 -7.14 -4.87 9.05
C ILE A 11 -5.79 -5.56 8.95
N ASN A 12 -5.74 -6.64 8.18
CA ASN A 12 -4.51 -7.41 8.08
C ASN A 12 -3.56 -6.73 7.09
N TRP A 13 -2.62 -5.96 7.64
CA TRP A 13 -1.59 -5.23 6.89
C TRP A 13 -0.78 -6.15 5.95
N ARG A 14 -0.51 -7.41 6.34
CA ARG A 14 0.27 -8.36 5.53
C ARG A 14 -0.44 -9.70 5.42
N TYR A 15 -0.59 -10.18 4.19
CA TYR A 15 -1.36 -11.38 3.89
C TYR A 15 -0.59 -12.32 2.96
N LYS A 16 -0.23 -13.50 3.46
CA LYS A 16 0.35 -14.57 2.63
C LYS A 16 -0.71 -15.13 1.68
N LEU A 17 -0.40 -15.14 0.39
CA LEU A 17 -1.30 -15.62 -0.64
C LEU A 17 -1.27 -17.15 -0.68
N LEU A 18 -2.43 -17.77 -0.43
CA LEU A 18 -2.62 -19.22 -0.58
C LEU A 18 -3.15 -19.61 -1.97
N ARG A 19 -3.49 -18.63 -2.81
CA ARG A 19 -4.02 -18.79 -4.16
C ARG A 19 -3.36 -17.78 -5.08
N LYS A 20 -3.31 -18.08 -6.38
CA LYS A 20 -2.82 -17.13 -7.39
C LYS A 20 -3.60 -15.83 -7.31
N SER A 21 -2.88 -14.70 -7.31
CA SER A 21 -3.48 -13.37 -7.33
C SER A 21 -4.19 -13.12 -8.67
N LYS A 22 -4.94 -12.01 -8.75
CA LYS A 22 -5.57 -11.54 -10.01
C LYS A 22 -4.72 -10.48 -10.73
N THR A 23 -3.46 -10.30 -10.33
CA THR A 23 -2.55 -9.30 -10.92
C THR A 23 -1.96 -9.81 -12.24
N PRO A 24 -1.34 -8.93 -13.05
CA PRO A 24 -0.54 -9.35 -14.20
C PRO A 24 0.68 -10.22 -13.83
N THR A 25 1.17 -10.12 -12.59
CA THR A 25 2.33 -10.86 -12.07
C THR A 25 1.96 -12.09 -11.25
N ARG A 26 0.71 -12.55 -11.34
CA ARG A 26 0.11 -13.62 -10.50
C ARG A 26 0.90 -14.91 -10.35
N ASP A 27 1.75 -15.24 -11.30
CA ASP A 27 2.56 -16.46 -11.27
C ASP A 27 3.77 -16.34 -10.33
N LYS A 28 4.11 -15.12 -9.92
CA LYS A 28 5.21 -14.80 -8.98
C LYS A 28 4.72 -14.37 -7.60
N ASP A 29 3.51 -13.85 -7.50
CA ASP A 29 3.01 -13.24 -6.26
C ASP A 29 2.78 -14.28 -5.15
N CYS A 30 3.34 -14.04 -3.96
CA CYS A 30 3.18 -14.89 -2.78
C CYS A 30 2.76 -14.13 -1.51
N LEU A 31 2.94 -12.81 -1.48
CA LEU A 31 2.60 -11.95 -0.34
C LEU A 31 1.85 -10.71 -0.87
N ARG A 32 0.83 -10.28 -0.13
CA ARG A 32 0.15 -9.00 -0.35
C ARG A 32 0.30 -8.13 0.89
N VAL A 33 0.65 -6.87 0.69
CA VAL A 33 0.81 -5.84 1.73
C VAL A 33 -0.24 -4.78 1.46
N CYS A 34 -0.99 -4.37 2.48
CA CYS A 34 -2.02 -3.35 2.40
C CYS A 34 -1.45 -2.01 2.87
N TRP A 35 -1.14 -1.13 1.93
CA TRP A 35 -0.59 0.20 2.22
C TRP A 35 -1.67 1.22 2.59
N TYR A 36 -2.89 0.99 2.12
CA TYR A 36 -4.05 1.80 2.43
C TYR A 36 -5.32 0.94 2.31
N PHE A 37 -6.28 1.15 3.21
CA PHE A 37 -7.64 0.63 3.09
C PHE A 37 -8.64 1.60 3.72
N ASP A 38 -9.67 1.96 2.95
CA ASP A 38 -10.86 2.62 3.46
C ASP A 38 -11.99 1.60 3.60
N GLU A 39 -12.48 1.41 4.82
CA GLU A 39 -13.57 0.49 5.13
C GLU A 39 -14.90 0.93 4.50
N GLU A 40 -15.15 2.24 4.38
CA GLU A 40 -16.44 2.75 3.88
C GLU A 40 -16.56 2.55 2.37
N SER A 41 -15.57 3.04 1.62
CA SER A 41 -15.58 2.93 0.15
C SER A 41 -14.98 1.62 -0.38
N THR A 42 -14.43 0.77 0.50
CA THR A 42 -13.71 -0.47 0.19
C THR A 42 -12.53 -0.27 -0.78
N GLN A 43 -11.96 0.94 -0.78
CA GLN A 43 -10.82 1.27 -1.62
C GLN A 43 -9.51 0.90 -0.93
N ALA A 44 -8.50 0.53 -1.73
CA ALA A 44 -7.25 0.00 -1.22
C ALA A 44 -6.08 0.24 -2.15
N ILE A 45 -4.89 0.34 -1.54
CA ILE A 45 -3.60 0.25 -2.22
C ILE A 45 -2.90 -1.00 -1.70
N TYR A 46 -2.60 -1.92 -2.61
CA TYR A 46 -1.88 -3.16 -2.29
C TYR A 46 -0.52 -3.19 -2.98
N GLU A 47 0.49 -3.70 -2.28
CA GLU A 47 1.73 -4.16 -2.88
C GLU A 47 1.75 -5.68 -2.91
N TYR A 48 2.18 -6.25 -4.03
CA TYR A 48 2.42 -7.68 -4.18
C TYR A 48 3.92 -7.95 -4.20
N ARG A 49 4.33 -9.03 -3.53
CA ARG A 49 5.73 -9.47 -3.49
C ARG A 49 5.87 -10.93 -3.87
N ASP A 50 7.03 -11.27 -4.43
CA ASP A 50 7.43 -12.64 -4.72
C ASP A 50 8.05 -13.35 -3.50
N GLU A 51 8.41 -14.63 -3.67
CA GLU A 51 9.03 -15.46 -2.63
C GLU A 51 10.36 -14.92 -2.10
N CYS A 52 11.03 -14.07 -2.87
CA CYS A 52 12.25 -13.37 -2.48
C CYS A 52 11.95 -12.00 -1.82
N SER A 53 10.69 -11.72 -1.49
CA SER A 53 10.24 -10.44 -0.94
C SER A 53 10.47 -9.23 -1.86
N ARG A 54 10.61 -9.45 -3.16
CA ARG A 54 10.72 -8.36 -4.15
C ARG A 54 9.33 -7.92 -4.58
N THR A 55 9.11 -6.61 -4.68
CA THR A 55 7.89 -6.05 -5.25
C THR A 55 7.70 -6.56 -6.68
N THR A 56 6.52 -7.10 -6.98
CA THR A 56 6.14 -7.55 -8.31
C THR A 56 5.24 -6.52 -9.00
N CYS A 57 4.27 -5.99 -8.28
CA CYS A 57 3.44 -4.86 -8.69
C CYS A 57 2.70 -4.24 -7.50
N PHE A 58 2.14 -3.05 -7.72
CA PHE A 58 1.11 -2.45 -6.89
C PHE A 58 -0.25 -2.55 -7.59
N ALA A 59 -1.31 -2.64 -6.81
CA ALA A 59 -2.68 -2.60 -7.29
C ALA A 59 -3.49 -1.56 -6.52
N ILE A 60 -4.22 -0.73 -7.25
CA ILE A 60 -5.08 0.32 -6.70
C ILE A 60 -6.52 0.04 -7.13
N THR A 61 -7.49 0.23 -6.24
CA THR A 61 -8.92 0.00 -6.53
C THR A 61 -9.54 1.15 -7.35
N ASN A 62 -10.73 0.91 -7.91
CA ASN A 62 -11.25 1.71 -9.02
C ASN A 62 -11.54 3.19 -8.72
N LEU A 63 -11.95 3.57 -7.50
CA LEU A 63 -12.21 4.98 -7.19
C LEU A 63 -10.90 5.76 -7.00
N LEU A 64 -9.92 5.17 -6.33
CA LEU A 64 -8.57 5.75 -6.23
C LEU A 64 -7.92 5.93 -7.62
N GLN A 65 -8.22 5.06 -8.59
CA GLN A 65 -7.78 5.26 -9.97
C GLN A 65 -8.37 6.53 -10.61
N GLN A 66 -9.59 6.93 -10.22
CA GLN A 66 -10.26 8.11 -10.76
C GLN A 66 -9.74 9.43 -10.17
N GLU A 67 -9.08 9.36 -9.01
CA GLU A 67 -8.39 10.52 -8.41
C GLU A 67 -7.10 10.84 -9.16
N LEU A 68 -6.48 9.82 -9.77
CA LEU A 68 -5.24 9.99 -10.53
C LEU A 68 -5.44 10.81 -11.81
N PRO A 69 -4.41 11.55 -12.25
CA PRO A 69 -4.37 12.13 -13.59
C PRO A 69 -4.63 11.08 -14.67
N GLU A 70 -5.27 11.47 -15.77
CA GLU A 70 -5.72 10.54 -16.83
C GLU A 70 -4.59 9.62 -17.35
N PHE A 71 -3.39 10.16 -17.53
CA PHE A 71 -2.22 9.40 -18.00
C PHE A 71 -1.73 8.34 -16.99
N MET A 72 -2.13 8.46 -15.72
CA MET A 72 -1.77 7.58 -14.62
C MET A 72 -2.96 6.73 -14.15
N SER A 73 -4.18 6.97 -14.66
CA SER A 73 -5.41 6.27 -14.29
C SER A 73 -5.39 4.80 -14.77
N LYS A 74 -4.66 3.96 -14.04
CA LYS A 74 -4.54 2.52 -14.26
C LYS A 74 -4.56 1.75 -12.96
N LYS A 75 -4.98 0.50 -13.04
CA LYS A 75 -5.12 -0.38 -11.88
C LYS A 75 -3.80 -0.90 -11.30
N TYR A 76 -2.81 -1.14 -12.15
CA TYR A 76 -1.56 -1.81 -11.77
C TYR A 76 -0.34 -0.95 -12.09
N PHE A 77 0.58 -0.87 -11.14
CA PHE A 77 1.85 -0.15 -11.25
C PHE A 77 3.01 -1.12 -11.03
N TYR A 78 4.07 -0.99 -11.80
CA TYR A 78 5.26 -1.83 -11.67
C TYR A 78 6.26 -1.25 -10.66
N PRO A 79 7.29 -2.01 -10.23
CA PRO A 79 8.20 -1.59 -9.17
C PRO A 79 8.94 -0.26 -9.43
N ASP A 80 9.25 0.02 -10.70
CA ASP A 80 9.82 1.27 -11.19
C ASP A 80 8.85 2.46 -11.05
N GLU A 81 7.55 2.20 -10.96
CA GLU A 81 6.50 3.20 -10.79
C GLU A 81 6.09 3.40 -9.33
N ARG A 82 6.80 2.78 -8.39
CA ARG A 82 6.52 2.88 -6.95
C ARG A 82 6.47 4.32 -6.47
N ALA A 83 7.37 5.17 -6.97
CA ALA A 83 7.45 6.57 -6.59
C ALA A 83 6.14 7.32 -6.92
N LEU A 84 5.47 6.98 -8.03
CA LEU A 84 4.18 7.57 -8.40
C LEU A 84 3.09 7.20 -7.39
N VAL A 85 3.02 5.93 -6.98
CA VAL A 85 2.01 5.46 -6.01
C VAL A 85 2.20 6.13 -4.66
N PHE A 86 3.41 6.10 -4.12
CA PHE A 86 3.70 6.67 -2.80
C PHE A 86 3.74 8.19 -2.81
N GLY A 87 4.13 8.83 -3.92
CA GLY A 87 4.14 10.27 -4.06
C GLY A 87 2.73 10.84 -4.13
N TYR A 88 1.82 10.20 -4.88
CA TYR A 88 0.45 10.68 -5.02
C TYR A 88 -0.40 10.43 -3.77
N PHE A 89 -0.33 9.22 -3.20
CA PHE A 89 -1.15 8.82 -2.04
C PHE A 89 -0.38 8.89 -0.71
N PHE A 90 0.59 9.81 -0.61
CA PHE A 90 1.52 9.83 0.52
C PHE A 90 0.80 9.99 1.85
N ASP A 91 -0.09 10.97 1.95
CA ASP A 91 -0.77 11.33 3.19
C ASP A 91 -1.81 10.27 3.59
N GLU A 92 -2.53 9.69 2.63
CA GLU A 92 -3.48 8.61 2.85
C GLU A 92 -2.78 7.35 3.38
N ILE A 93 -1.69 6.94 2.72
CA ILE A 93 -0.88 5.79 3.16
C ILE A 93 -0.29 6.08 4.54
N ARG A 94 0.29 7.26 4.75
CA ARG A 94 0.88 7.64 6.04
C ARG A 94 -0.14 7.61 7.17
N GLY A 95 -1.30 8.22 6.96
CA GLY A 95 -2.40 8.24 7.93
C GLY A 95 -2.85 6.83 8.29
N PHE A 96 -3.13 6.03 7.26
CA PHE A 96 -3.56 4.64 7.44
C PHE A 96 -2.52 3.80 8.20
N ILE A 97 -1.25 3.84 7.80
CA ILE A 97 -0.18 3.07 8.42
C ILE A 97 0.08 3.53 9.87
N LYS A 98 -0.01 4.83 10.14
CA LYS A 98 0.13 5.36 11.50
C LYS A 98 -0.93 4.79 12.44
N GLU A 99 -2.16 4.67 11.97
CA GLU A 99 -3.30 4.24 12.78
C GLU A 99 -3.45 2.71 12.88
N ASN A 100 -3.11 1.97 11.82
CA ASN A 100 -3.50 0.56 11.67
C ASN A 100 -2.33 -0.44 11.74
N VAL A 101 -1.08 0.04 11.79
CA VAL A 101 0.11 -0.83 11.82
C VAL A 101 0.89 -0.57 13.10
N GLU A 102 1.38 -1.62 13.75
CA GLU A 102 2.26 -1.48 14.92
C GLU A 102 3.68 -1.09 14.52
N ASP A 103 4.36 -0.23 15.29
CA ASP A 103 5.70 0.28 14.96
C ASP A 103 6.74 -0.84 14.82
N ASN A 104 6.70 -1.82 15.72
CA ASN A 104 7.61 -2.97 15.66
C ASN A 104 7.37 -3.80 14.39
N ASP A 105 6.11 -3.95 13.99
CA ASP A 105 5.80 -4.71 12.79
C ASP A 105 6.25 -3.95 11.54
N PHE A 106 6.04 -2.62 11.52
CA PHE A 106 6.54 -1.71 10.48
C PHE A 106 8.05 -1.80 10.33
N PHE A 107 8.77 -1.62 11.43
CA PHE A 107 10.22 -1.66 11.45
C PHE A 107 10.77 -3.00 10.95
N ASN A 108 10.19 -4.12 11.41
CA ASN A 108 10.61 -5.45 10.97
C ASN A 108 10.40 -5.70 9.47
N PHE A 109 9.47 -4.98 8.84
CA PHE A 109 9.16 -5.14 7.41
C PHE A 109 9.93 -4.16 6.53
N CYS A 110 9.99 -2.89 6.91
CA CYS A 110 10.60 -1.80 6.13
C CYS A 110 12.09 -1.60 6.45
N GLY A 111 12.57 -2.08 7.60
CA GLY A 111 13.94 -1.86 8.09
C GLY A 111 14.19 -0.46 8.65
N VAL A 112 13.16 0.41 8.69
CA VAL A 112 13.23 1.77 9.22
C VAL A 112 11.95 2.11 10.00
N PRO A 113 12.02 3.02 11.01
CA PRO A 113 10.85 3.53 11.71
C PRO A 113 9.89 4.29 10.79
N LYS A 114 8.62 4.39 11.17
CA LYS A 114 7.60 5.13 10.40
C LYS A 114 7.95 6.60 10.25
N GLU A 115 8.53 7.21 11.29
CA GLU A 115 8.92 8.62 11.30
C GLU A 115 9.97 8.93 10.25
N ILE A 116 10.89 7.97 10.03
CA ILE A 116 11.90 8.08 8.98
C ILE A 116 11.25 7.80 7.64
N PHE A 117 10.51 6.69 7.50
CA PHE A 117 9.90 6.30 6.22
C PHE A 117 8.97 7.39 5.64
N PHE A 118 8.17 8.02 6.51
CA PHE A 118 7.22 9.08 6.15
C PHE A 118 7.73 10.48 6.54
N SER A 119 9.05 10.69 6.54
CA SER A 119 9.64 12.02 6.73
C SER A 119 9.44 12.88 5.49
N ILE A 120 9.52 14.21 5.67
CA ILE A 120 9.42 15.17 4.56
C ILE A 120 10.56 14.93 3.56
N GLU A 121 11.77 14.64 4.03
CA GLU A 121 12.92 14.38 3.18
C GLU A 121 12.69 13.15 2.27
N ASN A 122 12.04 12.11 2.80
CA ASN A 122 11.69 10.93 2.00
C ASN A 122 10.54 11.21 1.03
N GLN A 123 9.57 12.04 1.42
CA GLN A 123 8.52 12.50 0.50
C GLN A 123 9.12 13.29 -0.66
N ASP A 124 10.00 14.26 -0.38
CA ASP A 124 10.69 15.06 -1.39
C ASP A 124 11.53 14.17 -2.32
N ALA A 125 12.23 13.18 -1.78
CA ALA A 125 12.99 12.22 -2.57
C ALA A 125 12.09 11.37 -3.49
N LEU A 126 10.90 10.97 -3.04
CA LEU A 126 9.93 10.25 -3.87
C LEU A 126 9.41 11.13 -5.00
N LEU A 127 9.06 12.39 -4.71
CA LEU A 127 8.58 13.33 -5.71
C LEU A 127 9.65 13.63 -6.77
N ALA A 128 10.91 13.79 -6.36
CA ALA A 128 12.02 13.99 -7.28
C ALA A 128 12.21 12.80 -8.24
N LEU A 129 11.87 11.57 -7.84
CA LEU A 129 11.90 10.40 -8.73
C LEU A 129 10.76 10.38 -9.76
N CYS A 130 9.69 11.14 -9.53
CA CYS A 130 8.56 11.25 -10.46
C CYS A 130 8.79 12.31 -11.55
N GLU A 131 9.72 13.25 -11.34
CA GLU A 131 10.02 14.35 -12.26
C GLU A 131 11.12 14.02 -13.29
N ASN A 132 11.81 12.87 -13.14
CA ASN A 132 12.89 12.40 -14.00
C ASN A 132 12.45 11.26 -14.92
#